data_AF-A0A6A1C9W4-F1
#
_entry.id   AF-A0A6A1C9W4-F1
#
_cell.length_a   1.000
_cell.length_b   1.000
_cell.length_c   1.000
_cell.angle_alpha   90.00
_cell.angle_beta   90.00
_cell.angle_gamma   90.00
#
_symmetry.space_group_name_H-M   'P 1'
#
loop_
_entity.id
_entity.type
_entity.pdbx_description
1 polymer ?
#
loop_
_entity_poly.entity_id
_entity_poly.type
_entity_poly.pdbx_seq_one_letter_code
_entity_poly.pdbx_strand_id
1 'polypeptide(L)'
;ADPKERMEVLNFTTVSRYMVMRGESSPAVIPDDQMARFRFMLDYSDETVCMNSSPLARGEKVQVIKGPLQGLVGELVNVDGKSKIAVRLNMLGCACVDMPIGYVEPIGEKN
;
A
#
# COMPACT_ATOMS: atom_id res chain seq x y z
N ALA A 1 -1.70 10.36 -16.94
CA ALA A 1 -1.44 9.60 -18.17
C ALA A 1 -2.62 9.75 -19.11
N ASP A 2 -2.36 10.23 -20.31
CA ASP A 2 -3.37 10.34 -21.35
C ASP A 2 -3.71 8.95 -21.97
N PRO A 3 -4.78 8.82 -22.76
CA PRO A 3 -5.13 7.54 -23.38
C PRO A 3 -4.08 6.97 -24.34
N LYS A 4 -3.24 7.81 -24.94
CA LYS A 4 -2.19 7.41 -25.88
C LYS A 4 -1.04 6.73 -25.14
N GLU A 5 -0.53 7.38 -24.10
CA GLU A 5 0.50 6.85 -23.20
C GLU A 5 0.04 5.50 -22.59
N ARG A 6 -1.24 5.37 -22.24
CA ARG A 6 -1.79 4.12 -21.73
C ARG A 6 -1.76 2.98 -22.76
N MET A 7 -2.00 3.29 -24.03
CA MET A 7 -1.96 2.28 -25.08
C MET A 7 -0.53 1.78 -25.33
N GLU A 8 0.46 2.68 -25.25
CA GLU A 8 1.87 2.32 -25.41
C GLU A 8 2.32 1.27 -24.38
N VAL A 9 1.83 1.36 -23.13
CA VAL A 9 2.11 0.36 -22.09
C VAL A 9 1.52 -1.02 -22.43
N LEU A 10 0.39 -1.08 -23.13
CA LEU A 10 -0.23 -2.36 -23.54
C LEU A 10 0.48 -3.01 -24.74
N ASN A 11 1.38 -2.30 -25.42
CA ASN A 11 2.18 -2.86 -26.51
C ASN A 11 3.35 -3.73 -26.01
N PHE A 12 3.71 -3.66 -24.73
CA PHE A 12 4.71 -4.54 -24.15
C PHE A 12 4.14 -5.95 -23.98
N THR A 13 4.82 -6.96 -24.55
CA THR A 13 4.34 -8.36 -24.55
C THR A 13 4.22 -8.97 -23.15
N THR A 14 4.89 -8.40 -22.15
CA THR A 14 4.84 -8.82 -20.75
C THR A 14 3.73 -8.14 -19.95
N VAL A 15 3.08 -7.12 -20.51
CA VAL A 15 1.96 -6.41 -19.89
C VAL A 15 0.66 -7.04 -20.35
N SER A 16 -0.14 -7.56 -19.42
CA SER A 16 -1.42 -8.20 -19.78
C SER A 16 -2.58 -7.21 -19.88
N ARG A 17 -2.75 -6.32 -18.88
CA ARG A 17 -3.82 -5.33 -18.80
C ARG A 17 -3.59 -4.35 -17.65
N TYR A 18 -4.36 -3.27 -17.67
CA TYR A 18 -4.58 -2.44 -16.48
C TYR A 18 -5.57 -3.09 -15.52
N MET A 19 -5.40 -2.82 -14.22
CA MET A 19 -6.45 -3.08 -13.23
C MET A 19 -7.60 -2.09 -13.42
N VAL A 20 -8.83 -2.58 -13.39
CA VAL A 20 -10.05 -1.79 -13.53
C VAL A 20 -11.01 -2.10 -12.39
N MET A 21 -11.81 -1.11 -12.02
CA MET A 21 -12.85 -1.28 -11.02
C MET A 21 -14.03 -2.07 -11.58
N ARG A 22 -14.75 -2.77 -10.69
CA ARG A 22 -15.94 -3.52 -11.09
C ARG A 22 -16.98 -2.55 -11.65
N GLY A 23 -17.33 -2.73 -12.92
CA GLY A 23 -18.32 -1.89 -13.61
C GLY A 23 -17.73 -0.64 -14.28
N GLU A 24 -16.42 -0.44 -14.20
CA GLU A 24 -15.72 0.65 -14.91
C GLU A 24 -14.93 0.11 -16.10
N SER A 25 -14.82 0.94 -17.15
CA SER A 25 -14.01 0.67 -18.33
C SER A 25 -12.65 1.39 -18.31
N SER A 26 -12.47 2.34 -17.40
CA SER A 26 -11.22 3.07 -17.20
C SER A 26 -10.28 2.35 -16.23
N PRO A 27 -8.95 2.42 -16.45
CA PRO A 27 -7.95 1.99 -15.47
C PRO A 27 -8.18 2.63 -14.11
N ALA A 28 -8.07 1.83 -13.04
CA ALA A 28 -8.14 2.31 -11.67
C ALA A 28 -6.99 3.29 -11.39
N VAL A 29 -7.30 4.42 -10.75
CA VAL A 29 -6.32 5.44 -10.38
C VAL A 29 -6.03 5.33 -8.88
N ILE A 30 -4.76 5.10 -8.55
CA ILE A 30 -4.28 5.12 -7.17
C ILE A 30 -3.96 6.58 -6.81
N PRO A 31 -4.50 7.14 -5.71
CA PRO A 31 -4.14 8.47 -5.23
C PRO A 31 -2.64 8.64 -5.00
N ASP A 32 -2.11 9.83 -5.26
CA ASP A 32 -0.67 10.12 -5.20
C ASP A 32 -0.06 9.86 -3.81
N ASP A 33 -0.79 10.17 -2.74
CA ASP A 33 -0.36 9.94 -1.36
C ASP A 33 -0.24 8.44 -1.05
N GLN A 34 -1.17 7.62 -1.56
CA GLN A 34 -1.15 6.17 -1.41
C GLN A 34 -0.02 5.57 -2.22
N MET A 35 0.18 6.03 -3.46
CA MET A 35 1.28 5.58 -4.31
C MET A 35 2.65 6.00 -3.72
N ALA A 36 2.77 7.18 -3.13
CA ALA A 36 3.99 7.62 -2.47
C ALA A 36 4.33 6.72 -1.27
N ARG A 37 3.35 6.40 -0.42
CA ARG A 37 3.54 5.48 0.72
C ARG A 37 3.89 4.06 0.27
N PHE A 38 3.24 3.58 -0.78
CA PHE A 38 3.50 2.25 -1.33
C PHE A 38 4.90 2.15 -1.94
N ARG A 39 5.32 3.13 -2.73
CA ARG A 39 6.70 3.22 -3.24
C ARG A 39 7.71 3.31 -2.11
N PHE A 40 7.48 4.16 -1.11
CA PHE A 40 8.35 4.25 0.07
C PHE A 40 8.49 2.89 0.77
N MET A 41 7.38 2.17 0.97
CA MET A 41 7.44 0.82 1.54
C MET A 41 8.28 -0.13 0.68
N LEU A 42 8.14 -0.11 -0.64
CA LEU A 42 8.91 -0.99 -1.53
C LEU A 42 10.40 -0.63 -1.60
N ASP A 43 10.72 0.66 -1.60
CA ASP A 43 12.09 1.17 -1.74
C ASP A 43 12.93 0.93 -0.48
N TYR A 44 12.29 0.96 0.70
CA TYR A 44 12.99 0.96 1.99
C TYR A 44 12.64 -0.23 2.91
N SER A 45 11.84 -1.20 2.46
CA SER A 45 11.59 -2.41 3.24
C SER A 45 12.71 -3.42 3.05
N ASP A 46 13.39 -3.78 4.14
CA ASP A 46 14.34 -4.92 4.17
C ASP A 46 13.61 -6.28 4.15
N GLU A 47 12.31 -6.28 4.44
CA GLU A 47 11.45 -7.47 4.50
C GLU A 47 10.57 -7.60 3.25
N THR A 48 10.04 -8.80 3.00
CA THR A 48 9.14 -9.03 1.87
C THR A 48 7.81 -8.30 2.07
N VAL A 49 7.44 -7.44 1.12
CA VAL A 49 6.13 -6.80 1.08
C VAL A 49 5.09 -7.75 0.49
N CYS A 50 4.03 -8.04 1.24
CA CYS A 50 2.93 -8.89 0.80
C CYS A 50 1.74 -8.05 0.34
N MET A 51 1.10 -8.45 -0.76
CA MET A 51 -0.18 -7.89 -1.19
C MET A 51 -1.34 -8.76 -0.73
N ASN A 52 -2.21 -8.19 0.10
CA ASN A 52 -3.43 -8.82 0.57
C ASN A 52 -4.63 -8.25 -0.19
N SER A 53 -5.32 -9.12 -0.93
CA SER A 53 -6.56 -8.78 -1.64
C SER A 53 -7.80 -8.86 -0.75
N SER A 54 -7.70 -9.54 0.40
CA SER A 54 -8.79 -9.67 1.37
C SER A 54 -8.91 -8.42 2.24
N PRO A 55 -10.13 -8.01 2.63
CA PRO A 55 -10.31 -6.86 3.50
C PRO A 55 -9.70 -7.14 4.88
N LEU A 56 -8.55 -6.53 5.15
CA LEU A 56 -7.97 -6.50 6.48
C LEU A 56 -8.88 -5.70 7.41
N ALA A 57 -9.07 -6.20 8.64
CA ALA A 57 -9.68 -5.42 9.70
C ALA A 57 -8.99 -4.05 9.81
N ARG A 58 -9.76 -3.00 10.09
CA ARG A 58 -9.19 -1.65 10.28
C ARG A 58 -8.20 -1.70 11.45
N GLY A 59 -6.99 -1.25 11.19
CA GLY A 59 -5.93 -1.17 12.18
C GLY A 59 -5.90 0.19 12.86
N GLU A 60 -4.96 0.36 13.77
CA GLU A 60 -4.67 1.65 14.40
C GLU A 60 -3.79 2.48 13.46
N LYS A 61 -4.11 3.76 13.25
CA LYS A 61 -3.24 4.66 12.47
C LYS A 61 -1.96 4.92 13.25
N VAL A 62 -0.83 4.56 12.66
CA VAL A 62 0.49 4.68 13.28
C VAL A 62 1.51 5.27 12.32
N GLN A 63 2.58 5.83 12.89
CA GLN A 63 3.79 6.22 12.18
C GLN A 63 4.94 5.33 12.63
N VAL A 64 5.75 4.87 11.68
CA VAL A 64 7.01 4.19 11.99
C VAL A 64 8.03 5.22 12.47
N ILE A 65 8.62 4.98 13.63
CA ILE A 65 9.60 5.85 14.28
C ILE A 65 11.03 5.27 14.28
N LYS A 66 11.21 4.01 13.86
CA LYS A 66 12.51 3.31 13.86
C LYS A 66 12.69 2.44 12.63
N GLY A 67 13.94 2.17 12.29
CA GLY A 67 14.30 1.29 11.17
C GLY A 67 14.19 1.99 9.80
N PRO A 68 14.35 1.25 8.71
CA PRO A 68 14.46 1.82 7.37
C PRO A 68 13.13 2.43 6.89
N LEU A 69 12.01 1.98 7.46
CA LEU A 69 10.69 2.52 7.18
C LEU A 69 10.31 3.73 8.05
N GLN A 70 11.24 4.31 8.83
CA GLN A 70 10.97 5.48 9.65
C GLN A 70 10.34 6.63 8.82
N GLY A 71 9.22 7.16 9.29
CA GLY A 71 8.41 8.17 8.60
C GLY A 71 7.24 7.59 7.80
N LEU A 72 7.18 6.27 7.57
CA LEU A 72 6.03 5.64 6.93
C LEU A 72 4.79 5.74 7.82
N VAL A 73 3.70 6.23 7.24
CA VAL A 73 2.38 6.31 7.89
C VAL A 73 1.47 5.24 7.30
N GLY A 74 0.85 4.44 8.17
CA GLY A 74 -0.03 3.35 7.78
C GLY A 74 -0.92 2.89 8.92
N GLU A 75 -1.49 1.70 8.77
CA GLU A 75 -2.29 1.07 9.83
C GLU A 75 -1.53 -0.12 10.42
N LEU A 76 -1.44 -0.17 11.75
CA LEU A 76 -0.96 -1.35 12.45
C LEU A 76 -2.08 -2.39 12.50
N VAL A 77 -1.84 -3.54 11.87
CA VAL A 77 -2.79 -4.66 11.79
C VAL A 77 -2.14 -5.93 12.29
N ASN A 78 -2.95 -6.87 12.78
CA ASN A 78 -2.48 -8.22 13.11
C ASN A 78 -2.95 -9.19 12.03
N VAL A 79 -2.00 -9.87 11.39
CA VAL A 79 -2.26 -10.88 10.34
C VAL A 79 -1.43 -12.11 10.68
N ASP A 80 -2.09 -13.27 10.77
CA ASP A 80 -1.47 -14.55 11.12
C ASP A 80 -0.66 -14.53 12.42
N GLY A 81 -1.13 -13.78 13.42
CA GLY A 81 -0.46 -13.65 14.72
C GLY A 81 0.73 -12.69 14.72
N LYS A 82 1.05 -12.06 13.59
CA LYS A 82 2.13 -11.07 13.46
C LYS A 82 1.57 -9.65 13.31
N SER A 83 2.20 -8.71 14.00
CA SER A 83 1.99 -7.28 13.76
C SER A 83 2.63 -6.88 12.43
N LYS A 84 1.84 -6.20 11.60
CA LYS A 84 2.26 -5.68 10.29
C LYS A 84 1.82 -4.23 10.17
N ILE A 85 2.59 -3.43 9.44
CA ILE A 85 2.10 -2.14 8.96
C ILE A 85 1.48 -2.34 7.57
N ALA A 86 0.27 -1.81 7.39
CA ALA A 86 -0.49 -1.87 6.15
C ALA A 86 -0.57 -0.49 5.49
N VAL A 87 -0.20 -0.43 4.22
CA VAL A 87 -0.52 0.68 3.31
C VAL A 87 -1.72 0.27 2.47
N ARG A 88 -2.84 0.97 2.66
CA ARG A 88 -4.07 0.72 1.90
C ARG A 88 -3.97 1.40 0.54
N LEU A 89 -4.04 0.59 -0.50
CA LEU A 89 -4.29 1.04 -1.87
C LEU A 89 -5.79 0.91 -2.08
N ASN A 90 -6.51 2.01 -1.86
CA ASN A 90 -7.96 2.02 -1.95
C ASN A 90 -8.38 1.33 -3.24
N MET A 91 -9.26 0.33 -3.09
CA MET A 91 -9.83 -0.47 -4.16
C MET A 91 -8.94 -1.57 -4.78
N LEU A 92 -7.64 -1.61 -4.51
CA LEU A 92 -6.72 -2.63 -5.05
C LEU A 92 -6.21 -3.62 -3.98
N GLY A 93 -6.33 -3.26 -2.71
CA GLY A 93 -5.96 -4.12 -1.59
C GLY A 93 -5.04 -3.42 -0.60
N CYS A 94 -4.27 -4.20 0.15
CA CYS A 94 -3.35 -3.68 1.15
C CYS A 94 -1.96 -4.27 0.94
N ALA A 95 -0.94 -3.40 0.87
CA ALA A 95 0.45 -3.81 0.97
C ALA A 95 0.84 -3.89 2.45
N CYS A 96 1.45 -5.00 2.86
CA CYS A 96 1.77 -5.25 4.26
C CYS A 96 3.22 -5.72 4.41
N VAL A 97 3.87 -5.29 5.49
CA VAL A 97 5.20 -5.75 5.90
C VAL A 97 5.22 -5.99 7.40
N ASP A 98 6.00 -6.98 7.86
CA ASP A 98 6.21 -7.25 9.28
C ASP A 98 6.69 -5.98 9.99
N MET A 99 6.05 -5.65 11.12
CA MET A 99 6.34 -4.43 11.86
C MET A 99 6.31 -4.69 13.37
N PRO A 100 7.47 -4.62 14.05
CA PRO A 100 7.51 -4.73 15.51
C PRO A 100 6.73 -3.58 16.15
N ILE A 101 5.94 -3.89 17.18
CA ILE A 101 5.10 -2.88 17.86
C ILE A 101 5.95 -1.73 18.42
N GLY A 102 7.16 -2.00 18.91
CA GLY A 102 8.06 -0.95 19.46
C GLY A 102 8.72 -0.03 18.43
N TYR A 103 8.41 -0.20 17.14
CA TYR A 103 8.91 0.61 16.02
C TYR A 103 7.89 1.63 15.54
N VAL A 104 6.68 1.62 16.10
CA VAL A 104 5.59 2.51 15.69
C VAL A 104 5.03 3.28 16.86
N GLU A 105 4.45 4.44 16.57
CA GLU A 105 3.68 5.24 17.53
C GLU A 105 2.29 5.57 16.95
N PRO A 106 1.23 5.60 17.77
CA PRO A 106 -0.08 6.08 17.36
C PRO A 106 -0.02 7.51 16.85
N ILE A 107 -0.62 7.73 15.68
CA ILE A 107 -0.90 9.09 15.21
C ILE A 107 -2.29 9.42 15.75
N GLY A 108 -2.34 9.90 16.98
CA GLY A 108 -3.58 10.37 17.58
C GLY A 108 -4.19 11.47 16.72
N GLU A 109 -5.50 11.39 16.48
CA GLU A 109 -6.28 12.59 16.16
C GLU A 109 -6.27 13.42 17.44
N LYS A 110 -5.36 14.41 17.51
CA LYS A 110 -5.50 15.49 18.50
C LYS A 110 -6.81 16.19 18.16
N ASN A 111 -7.85 15.87 18.93
CA ASN A 111 -9.07 16.68 19.03
C ASN A 111 -8.72 18.11 19.43
#